data_AF-A0A3M2JU87-F1
#
_entry.id   AF-A0A3M2JU87-F1
#
_cell.length_a   1.000
_cell.length_b   1.000
_cell.length_c   1.000
_cell.angle_alpha   90.00
_cell.angle_beta   90.00
_cell.angle_gamma   90.00
#
_symmetry.space_group_name_H-M   'P 1'
#
loop_
_entity.id
_entity.type
_entity.pdbx_description
1 polymer ?
#
loop_
_entity_poly.entity_id
_entity_poly.type
_entity_poly.pdbx_seq_one_letter_code
_entity_poly.pdbx_strand_id
1 'polypeptide(L)'
;MKQIHHIIKPENLRKLEALFSEIKDRESANRFLLDISGIHDFFRTDKEFREFKQSLEPVFSVQEKTDRSEYGDFQTPEPLTDQICRWLCSQHITPTAIIEPTFGRGAFIISALKTFPTCQILTGLEIYETYFWETKFKILDFFLEHSPVEKPSIFLYQADIFRFDFQPVVRLVKDQNLLILGNPPWVTNTELSSLNSPNLPEKSNFKGYKGLDAITGKGNFDICESILLLMLKWFSGCEGYLAMLAKNSVIRNIVHDL
;
A
#
# COMPACT_ATOMS: atom_id res chain seq x y z
N MET A 1 -11.24 1.76 11.09
CA MET A 1 -11.82 3.13 11.12
C MET A 1 -11.69 3.87 12.45
N LYS A 2 -11.61 3.21 13.62
CA LYS A 2 -11.55 3.85 14.96
C LYS A 2 -10.39 4.85 15.20
N GLN A 3 -9.42 4.94 14.29
CA GLN A 3 -8.23 5.78 14.43
C GLN A 3 -8.33 7.12 13.69
N ILE A 4 -9.47 7.43 13.06
CA ILE A 4 -9.62 8.62 12.20
C ILE A 4 -9.23 9.93 12.92
N HIS A 5 -9.64 10.11 14.19
CA HIS A 5 -9.31 11.29 15.00
C HIS A 5 -7.81 11.42 15.37
N HIS A 6 -7.03 10.34 15.23
CA HIS A 6 -5.59 10.37 15.48
C HIS A 6 -4.78 10.67 14.21
N ILE A 7 -5.41 10.56 13.04
CA ILE A 7 -4.75 10.65 11.74
C ILE A 7 -5.14 11.95 11.05
N ILE A 8 -6.44 12.27 10.98
CA ILE A 8 -6.95 13.47 10.34
C ILE A 8 -6.88 14.63 11.33
N LYS A 9 -6.38 15.79 10.87
CA LYS A 9 -6.28 16.96 11.74
C LYS A 9 -7.65 17.45 12.19
N PRO A 10 -7.79 17.99 13.42
CA PRO A 10 -9.09 18.39 13.96
C PRO A 10 -9.89 19.35 13.06
N GLU A 11 -9.23 20.28 12.40
CA GLU A 11 -9.82 21.22 11.45
C GLU A 11 -10.37 20.54 10.20
N ASN A 12 -9.67 19.54 9.68
CA ASN A 12 -10.08 18.75 8.53
C ASN A 12 -11.21 17.79 8.90
N LEU A 13 -11.17 17.23 10.10
CA LEU A 13 -12.24 16.40 10.62
C LEU A 13 -13.56 17.16 10.73
N ARG A 14 -13.56 18.39 11.27
CA ARG A 14 -14.78 19.23 11.33
C ARG A 14 -15.33 19.57 9.94
N LYS A 15 -14.45 19.79 8.95
CA LYS A 15 -14.89 19.97 7.56
C LYS A 15 -15.59 18.71 7.06
N LEU A 16 -14.98 17.54 7.28
CA LEU A 16 -15.57 16.25 6.87
C LEU A 16 -16.90 16.00 7.58
N GLU A 17 -17.02 16.26 8.88
CA GLU A 17 -18.27 16.18 9.65
C GLU A 17 -19.39 17.00 9.00
N ALA A 18 -19.12 18.28 8.70
CA ALA A 18 -20.08 19.18 8.07
C ALA A 18 -20.45 18.76 6.64
N LEU A 19 -19.51 18.19 5.89
CA LEU A 19 -19.76 17.73 4.53
C LEU A 19 -20.58 16.42 4.51
N PHE A 20 -20.27 15.51 5.43
CA PHE A 20 -20.91 14.19 5.49
C PHE A 20 -22.28 14.21 6.18
N SER A 21 -22.71 15.32 6.80
CA SER A 21 -24.08 15.48 7.28
C SER A 21 -25.09 15.44 6.14
N GLU A 22 -24.75 16.02 4.99
CA GLU A 22 -25.61 16.12 3.81
C GLU A 22 -25.54 14.89 2.89
N ILE A 23 -24.43 14.15 2.91
CA ILE A 23 -24.23 12.98 2.06
C ILE A 23 -25.00 11.78 2.60
N LYS A 24 -25.94 11.26 1.80
CA LYS A 24 -26.90 10.20 2.21
C LYS A 24 -26.50 8.80 1.76
N ASP A 25 -25.74 8.69 0.68
CA ASP A 25 -25.44 7.42 0.05
C ASP A 25 -23.94 7.28 -0.28
N ARG A 26 -23.52 6.03 -0.44
CA ARG A 26 -22.12 5.65 -0.66
C ARG A 26 -21.58 6.15 -2.01
N GLU A 27 -22.40 6.19 -3.05
CA GLU A 27 -21.95 6.59 -4.39
C GLU A 27 -21.64 8.08 -4.43
N SER A 28 -22.49 8.91 -3.83
CA SER A 28 -22.26 10.33 -3.62
C SER A 28 -21.03 10.57 -2.74
N ALA A 29 -20.85 9.78 -1.68
CA ALA A 29 -19.66 9.85 -0.83
C ALA A 29 -18.37 9.52 -1.59
N ASN A 30 -18.37 8.45 -2.40
CA ASN A 30 -17.21 8.04 -3.20
C ASN A 30 -16.86 9.08 -4.27
N ARG A 31 -17.86 9.65 -4.97
CA ARG A 31 -17.61 10.75 -5.92
C ARG A 31 -16.98 11.96 -5.25
N PHE A 32 -17.52 12.35 -4.10
CA PHE A 32 -16.99 13.47 -3.33
C PHE A 32 -15.55 13.25 -2.86
N LEU A 33 -15.26 12.07 -2.30
CA LEU A 33 -13.92 11.74 -1.84
C LEU A 33 -12.93 11.50 -2.99
N LEU A 34 -13.39 11.08 -4.17
CA LEU A 34 -12.57 11.04 -5.37
C LEU A 34 -12.07 12.44 -5.74
N ASP A 35 -12.96 13.44 -5.76
CA ASP A 35 -12.60 14.82 -6.09
C ASP A 35 -11.59 15.42 -5.08
N ILE A 36 -11.70 15.04 -3.81
CA ILE A 36 -10.79 15.52 -2.76
C ILE A 36 -9.45 14.78 -2.78
N SER A 37 -9.48 13.45 -2.79
CA SER A 37 -8.31 12.62 -2.46
C SER A 37 -7.70 11.88 -3.65
N GLY A 38 -8.38 11.86 -4.80
CA GLY A 38 -8.01 11.01 -5.93
C GLY A 38 -8.30 9.51 -5.72
N ILE A 39 -8.76 9.11 -4.54
CA ILE A 39 -9.02 7.69 -4.22
C ILE A 39 -10.29 7.22 -4.90
N HIS A 40 -10.13 6.21 -5.76
CA HIS A 40 -11.24 5.44 -6.30
C HIS A 40 -11.81 4.50 -5.24
N ASP A 41 -13.15 4.39 -5.20
CA ASP A 41 -13.89 3.51 -4.32
C ASP A 41 -13.49 3.63 -2.84
N PHE A 42 -13.51 4.85 -2.32
CA PHE A 42 -13.17 5.12 -0.92
C PHE A 42 -14.03 4.28 0.06
N PHE A 43 -15.24 3.90 -0.29
CA PHE A 43 -16.01 2.89 0.42
C PHE A 43 -16.36 1.74 -0.54
N ARG A 44 -15.93 0.54 -0.17
CA ARG A 44 -16.19 -0.71 -0.89
C ARG A 44 -17.60 -1.22 -0.62
N THR A 45 -18.14 -0.93 0.57
CA THR A 45 -19.47 -1.38 0.99
C THR A 45 -20.24 -0.28 1.73
N ASP A 46 -21.57 -0.39 1.77
CA ASP A 46 -22.42 0.53 2.54
C ASP A 46 -22.20 0.39 4.05
N LYS A 47 -21.64 -0.73 4.49
CA LYS A 47 -21.21 -0.91 5.89
C LYS A 47 -20.05 0.03 6.21
N GLU A 48 -19.01 0.05 5.38
CA GLU A 48 -17.86 0.95 5.56
C GLU A 48 -18.29 2.41 5.54
N PHE A 49 -19.14 2.80 4.60
CA PHE A 49 -19.67 4.16 4.56
C PHE A 49 -20.37 4.56 5.87
N ARG A 50 -21.23 3.68 6.42
CA ARG A 50 -21.92 3.93 7.69
C ARG A 50 -20.96 3.99 8.88
N GLU A 51 -19.98 3.08 8.93
CA GLU A 51 -18.94 3.06 9.97
C GLU A 51 -18.08 4.32 9.92
N PHE A 52 -17.77 4.83 8.72
CA PHE A 52 -17.05 6.08 8.56
C PHE A 52 -17.85 7.27 9.08
N LYS A 53 -19.13 7.38 8.72
CA LYS A 53 -20.00 8.44 9.25
C LYS A 53 -20.09 8.41 10.76
N GLN A 54 -20.24 7.22 11.36
CA GLN A 54 -20.21 7.07 12.82
C GLN A 54 -18.87 7.46 13.42
N SER A 55 -17.76 7.19 12.73
CA SER A 55 -16.42 7.56 13.20
C SER A 55 -16.11 9.06 13.11
N LEU A 56 -16.93 9.84 12.40
CA LEU A 56 -16.83 11.30 12.41
C LEU A 56 -17.52 11.92 13.62
N GLU A 57 -18.42 11.21 14.30
CA GLU A 57 -19.09 11.74 15.48
C GLU A 57 -18.09 11.90 16.65
N PRO A 58 -18.21 12.97 17.48
CA PRO A 58 -17.29 13.19 18.58
C PRO A 58 -17.33 12.03 19.59
N VAL A 59 -16.26 11.24 19.69
CA VAL A 59 -16.15 10.17 20.70
C VAL A 59 -15.45 10.71 21.95
N PHE A 60 -16.12 10.62 23.11
CA PHE A 60 -15.43 10.65 24.42
C PHE A 60 -14.72 9.30 24.61
N SER A 61 -13.39 9.31 24.45
CA SER A 61 -12.51 8.15 24.22
C SER A 61 -12.63 6.95 25.17
N VAL A 62 -12.32 5.75 24.67
CA VAL A 62 -11.49 4.76 25.39
C VAL A 62 -10.39 4.24 24.45
N GLN A 63 -9.17 4.22 24.98
CA GLN A 63 -7.90 3.92 24.33
C GLN A 63 -7.72 2.41 24.18
N GLU A 64 -7.47 1.92 22.96
CA GLU A 64 -6.82 0.63 22.75
C GLU A 64 -5.66 0.81 21.77
N LYS A 65 -4.45 0.90 22.32
CA LYS A 65 -3.23 0.62 21.55
C LYS A 65 -3.19 -0.88 21.33
N THR A 66 -3.63 -1.33 20.16
CA THR A 66 -3.24 -2.65 19.66
C THR A 66 -1.84 -2.50 19.05
N ASP A 67 -0.84 -2.50 19.93
CA ASP A 67 0.53 -2.71 19.52
C ASP A 67 0.65 -4.20 19.19
N ARG A 68 0.80 -4.53 17.91
CA ARG A 68 1.12 -5.89 17.47
C ARG A 68 2.37 -5.83 16.62
N SER A 69 3.49 -6.09 17.29
CA SER A 69 4.74 -6.58 16.74
C SER A 69 4.64 -8.01 16.16
N GLU A 70 3.44 -8.59 16.13
CA GLU A 70 3.18 -10.01 15.84
C GLU A 70 3.37 -10.44 14.36
N TYR A 71 3.82 -9.55 13.47
CA TYR A 71 4.04 -9.88 12.05
C TYR A 71 5.45 -9.59 11.54
N GLY A 72 6.42 -9.27 12.40
CA GLY A 72 7.75 -8.85 11.94
C GLY A 72 7.71 -7.56 11.11
N ASP A 73 6.70 -6.73 11.36
CA ASP A 73 6.36 -5.56 10.58
C ASP A 73 7.15 -4.34 11.07
N PHE A 74 8.32 -4.14 10.47
CA PHE A 74 9.16 -2.96 10.67
C PHE A 74 8.67 -1.84 9.77
N GLN A 75 7.66 -1.09 10.25
CA GLN A 75 7.15 0.09 9.56
C GLN A 75 8.29 1.06 9.24
N THR A 76 8.42 1.44 7.97
CA THR A 76 9.48 2.34 7.51
C THR A 76 9.21 3.76 8.04
N PRO A 77 10.15 4.38 8.77
CA PRO A 77 9.95 5.74 9.28
C PRO A 77 9.81 6.77 8.15
N GLU A 78 8.89 7.72 8.29
CA GLU A 78 8.64 8.77 7.28
C GLU A 78 9.90 9.55 6.87
N PRO A 79 10.84 9.93 7.77
CA PRO A 79 12.07 10.60 7.34
C PRO A 79 12.91 9.78 6.36
N LEU A 80 12.88 8.45 6.49
CA LEU A 80 13.60 7.54 5.59
C LEU A 80 12.90 7.45 4.23
N THR A 81 11.57 7.31 4.21
CA THR A 81 10.80 7.26 2.95
C THR A 81 10.89 8.59 2.18
N ASP A 82 10.82 9.72 2.89
CA ASP A 82 11.03 11.07 2.32
C ASP A 82 12.46 11.23 1.77
N GLN A 83 13.48 10.68 2.43
CA GLN A 83 14.86 10.70 1.94
C GLN A 83 15.01 9.85 0.67
N ILE A 84 14.44 8.65 0.65
CA ILE A 84 14.50 7.75 -0.50
C ILE A 84 13.79 8.37 -1.72
N CYS A 85 12.57 8.90 -1.55
CA CYS A 85 11.84 9.53 -2.64
C CYS A 85 12.60 10.73 -3.20
N ARG A 86 13.15 11.59 -2.33
CA ARG A 86 13.98 12.73 -2.78
C ARG A 86 15.25 12.28 -3.50
N TRP A 87 15.87 11.19 -3.06
CA TRP A 87 17.02 10.63 -3.76
C TRP A 87 16.63 10.10 -5.15
N LEU A 88 15.52 9.36 -5.27
CA LEU A 88 15.01 8.90 -6.58
C LEU A 88 14.74 10.09 -7.52
N CYS A 89 14.10 11.15 -7.00
CA CYS A 89 13.85 12.38 -7.75
C CYS A 89 15.16 13.06 -8.21
N SER A 90 16.21 13.07 -7.37
CA SER A 90 17.53 13.61 -7.75
C SER A 90 18.26 12.76 -8.78
N GLN A 91 17.86 11.50 -8.98
CA GLN A 91 18.31 10.66 -10.09
C GLN A 91 17.51 10.88 -11.39
N HIS A 92 16.71 11.95 -11.46
CA HIS A 92 15.83 12.29 -12.59
C HIS A 92 14.70 11.27 -12.84
N ILE A 93 14.38 10.43 -11.85
CA ILE A 93 13.23 9.53 -11.93
C ILE A 93 11.96 10.35 -11.77
N THR A 94 11.16 10.39 -12.83
CA THR A 94 9.92 11.18 -12.95
C THR A 94 8.76 10.25 -13.31
N PRO A 95 8.28 9.44 -12.34
CA PRO A 95 7.28 8.43 -12.62
C PRO A 95 5.93 9.07 -12.93
N THR A 96 5.19 8.46 -13.85
CA THR A 96 3.79 8.80 -14.13
C THR A 96 2.84 7.75 -13.54
N ALA A 97 3.34 6.54 -13.26
CA ALA A 97 2.65 5.53 -12.48
C ALA A 97 3.51 5.06 -11.31
N ILE A 98 2.89 4.88 -10.15
CA ILE A 98 3.54 4.42 -8.92
C ILE A 98 2.81 3.19 -8.38
N ILE A 99 3.57 2.16 -7.98
CA ILE A 99 3.03 0.97 -7.31
C ILE A 99 3.74 0.76 -5.97
N GLU A 100 2.98 0.66 -4.89
CA GLU A 100 3.47 0.18 -3.60
C GLU A 100 2.79 -1.16 -3.24
N PRO A 101 3.49 -2.30 -3.37
CA PRO A 101 2.89 -3.63 -3.33
C PRO A 101 2.52 -4.13 -1.92
N THR A 102 3.07 -3.52 -0.87
CA THR A 102 2.82 -3.88 0.54
C THR A 102 2.92 -2.62 1.39
N PHE A 103 1.94 -1.72 1.26
CA PHE A 103 2.15 -0.33 1.67
C PHE A 103 2.16 -0.08 3.18
N GLY A 104 1.76 -1.06 4.00
CA GLY A 104 1.75 -0.93 5.45
C GLY A 104 0.97 0.33 5.87
N ARG A 105 1.56 1.16 6.74
CA ARG A 105 0.95 2.42 7.17
C ARG A 105 1.02 3.57 6.15
N GLY A 106 1.46 3.29 4.93
CA GLY A 106 1.42 4.22 3.79
C GLY A 106 2.52 5.27 3.77
N ALA A 107 3.64 5.06 4.47
CA ALA A 107 4.72 6.05 4.56
C ALA A 107 5.33 6.37 3.18
N PHE A 108 5.58 5.36 2.35
CA PHE A 108 6.09 5.54 1.00
C PHE A 108 5.05 6.18 0.08
N ILE A 109 3.78 5.75 0.10
CA ILE A 109 2.69 6.46 -0.61
C ILE A 109 2.69 7.96 -0.31
N ILE A 110 2.71 8.37 0.96
CA ILE A 110 2.67 9.78 1.32
C ILE A 110 3.95 10.51 0.86
N SER A 111 5.12 9.87 1.01
CA SER A 111 6.39 10.45 0.56
C SER A 111 6.45 10.61 -0.97
N ALA A 112 5.87 9.65 -1.70
CA ALA A 112 5.78 9.68 -3.14
C ALA A 112 4.84 10.79 -3.62
N LEU A 113 3.67 10.95 -3.00
CA LEU A 113 2.72 12.02 -3.30
C LEU A 113 3.32 13.42 -3.06
N LYS A 114 4.15 13.58 -2.02
CA LYS A 114 4.90 14.83 -1.77
C LYS A 114 5.98 15.12 -2.83
N THR A 115 6.58 14.08 -3.40
CA THR A 115 7.83 14.21 -4.16
C THR A 115 7.64 14.19 -5.67
N PHE A 116 6.66 13.44 -6.18
CA PHE A 116 6.49 13.17 -7.61
C PHE A 116 5.21 13.84 -8.14
N PRO A 117 5.25 15.14 -8.51
CA PRO A 117 4.09 15.84 -9.04
C PRO A 117 3.65 15.31 -10.42
N THR A 118 4.50 14.55 -11.11
CA THR A 118 4.19 13.92 -12.40
C THR A 118 3.35 12.64 -12.27
N CYS A 119 3.15 12.14 -11.05
CA CYS A 119 2.38 10.93 -10.80
C CYS A 119 0.91 11.16 -11.21
N GLN A 120 0.43 10.36 -12.16
CA GLN A 120 -0.96 10.36 -12.62
C GLN A 120 -1.74 9.18 -12.04
N ILE A 121 -1.05 8.07 -11.78
CA ILE A 121 -1.66 6.82 -11.32
C ILE A 121 -0.87 6.30 -10.12
N LEU A 122 -1.53 6.08 -8.99
CA LEU A 122 -0.94 5.42 -7.84
C LEU A 122 -1.74 4.16 -7.53
N THR A 123 -1.06 3.02 -7.40
CA THR A 123 -1.66 1.76 -6.98
C THR A 123 -1.00 1.25 -5.71
N GLY A 124 -1.79 0.87 -4.72
CA GLY A 124 -1.31 0.30 -3.47
C GLY A 124 -2.02 -0.99 -3.11
N LEU A 125 -1.29 -1.96 -2.58
CA LEU A 125 -1.85 -3.18 -1.98
C LEU A 125 -1.43 -3.31 -0.52
N GLU A 126 -2.37 -3.70 0.33
CA GLU A 126 -2.14 -3.99 1.74
C GLU A 126 -3.08 -5.09 2.22
N ILE A 127 -2.59 -6.06 2.98
CA ILE A 127 -3.41 -7.18 3.46
C ILE A 127 -4.17 -6.80 4.74
N TYR A 128 -3.56 -5.99 5.60
CA TYR A 128 -4.08 -5.64 6.92
C TYR A 128 -5.04 -4.44 6.86
N GLU A 129 -6.30 -4.70 7.18
CA GLU A 129 -7.38 -3.71 7.05
C GLU A 129 -7.15 -2.42 7.86
N THR A 130 -6.51 -2.49 9.04
CA THR A 130 -6.24 -1.31 9.84
C THR A 130 -5.29 -0.34 9.11
N TYR A 131 -4.24 -0.87 8.50
CA TYR A 131 -3.25 -0.12 7.72
C TYR A 131 -3.81 0.41 6.40
N PHE A 132 -4.67 -0.39 5.77
CA PHE A 132 -5.45 0.04 4.62
C PHE A 132 -6.28 1.30 4.92
N TRP A 133 -7.01 1.32 6.04
CA TRP A 133 -7.78 2.49 6.47
C TRP A 133 -6.90 3.66 6.93
N GLU A 134 -5.83 3.38 7.67
CA GLU A 134 -4.89 4.41 8.12
C GLU A 134 -4.32 5.18 6.93
N THR A 135 -3.87 4.46 5.89
CA THR A 135 -3.30 5.06 4.67
C THR A 135 -4.32 5.93 3.94
N LYS A 136 -5.58 5.47 3.81
CA LYS A 136 -6.66 6.27 3.19
C LYS A 136 -6.90 7.57 3.92
N PHE A 137 -6.89 7.55 5.25
CA PHE A 137 -7.06 8.76 6.06
C PHE A 137 -5.84 9.70 5.94
N LYS A 138 -4.62 9.17 5.87
CA LYS A 138 -3.42 10.00 5.63
C LYS A 138 -3.45 10.67 4.26
N ILE A 139 -3.87 9.96 3.22
CA ILE A 139 -4.00 10.54 1.87
C ILE A 139 -5.10 11.62 1.84
N LEU A 140 -6.26 11.33 2.47
CA LEU A 140 -7.35 12.29 2.57
C LEU A 140 -6.91 13.56 3.32
N ASP A 141 -6.28 13.42 4.48
CA ASP A 141 -5.77 14.56 5.25
C ASP A 141 -4.72 15.33 4.44
N PHE A 142 -3.76 14.63 3.80
CA PHE A 142 -2.76 15.24 2.94
C PHE A 142 -3.39 16.14 1.86
N PHE A 143 -4.41 15.68 1.14
CA PHE A 143 -5.06 16.47 0.09
C PHE A 143 -6.07 17.52 0.60
N LEU A 144 -6.57 17.38 1.83
CA LEU A 144 -7.33 18.45 2.48
C LEU A 144 -6.43 19.63 2.87
N GLU A 145 -5.15 19.37 3.14
CA GLU A 145 -4.14 20.40 3.38
C GLU A 145 -3.49 20.94 2.10
N HIS A 146 -3.27 20.06 1.12
CA HIS A 146 -2.63 20.36 -0.13
C HIS A 146 -3.64 20.13 -1.25
N SER A 147 -4.16 21.20 -1.83
CA SER A 147 -5.11 21.11 -2.95
C SER A 147 -4.38 21.39 -4.27
N PRO A 148 -3.62 20.43 -4.84
CA PRO A 148 -2.99 20.65 -6.13
C PRO A 148 -4.06 20.76 -7.22
N VAL A 149 -3.70 21.42 -8.31
CA VAL A 149 -4.57 21.60 -9.48
C VAL A 149 -4.96 20.25 -10.08
N GLU A 150 -4.01 19.31 -10.13
CA GLU A 150 -4.22 17.94 -10.59
C GLU A 150 -3.81 16.94 -9.51
N LYS A 151 -4.65 15.93 -9.28
CA LYS A 151 -4.41 14.84 -8.32
C LYS A 151 -4.27 13.54 -9.11
N PRO A 152 -3.42 12.60 -8.67
CA PRO A 152 -3.37 11.28 -9.27
C PRO A 152 -4.68 10.52 -9.06
N SER A 153 -5.00 9.62 -9.98
CA SER A 153 -5.97 8.54 -9.74
C SER A 153 -5.34 7.50 -8.82
N ILE A 154 -5.92 7.30 -7.63
CA ILE A 154 -5.38 6.44 -6.58
C ILE A 154 -6.26 5.20 -6.44
N PHE A 155 -5.65 4.02 -6.62
CA PHE A 155 -6.29 2.71 -6.49
C PHE A 155 -5.66 1.96 -5.32
N LEU A 156 -6.43 1.73 -4.26
CA LEU A 156 -5.96 0.98 -3.09
C LEU A 156 -6.75 -0.32 -2.96
N TYR A 157 -6.03 -1.43 -2.86
CA TYR A 157 -6.62 -2.76 -2.70
C TYR A 157 -6.26 -3.34 -1.35
N GLN A 158 -7.29 -3.78 -0.61
CA GLN A 158 -7.06 -4.62 0.56
C GLN A 158 -7.00 -6.08 0.11
N ALA A 159 -5.81 -6.62 -0.10
CA ALA A 159 -5.65 -7.94 -0.70
C ALA A 159 -4.34 -8.61 -0.28
N ASP A 160 -4.32 -9.94 -0.38
CA ASP A 160 -3.09 -10.73 -0.37
C ASP A 160 -2.39 -10.59 -1.73
N ILE A 161 -1.18 -10.04 -1.72
CA ILE A 161 -0.35 -9.84 -2.91
C ILE A 161 -0.10 -11.11 -3.71
N PHE A 162 0.00 -12.27 -3.07
CA PHE A 162 0.26 -13.54 -3.74
C PHE A 162 -0.96 -14.08 -4.49
N ARG A 163 -2.16 -13.57 -4.16
CA ARG A 163 -3.44 -13.99 -4.75
C ARG A 163 -4.08 -12.92 -5.62
N PHE A 164 -3.52 -11.71 -5.62
CA PHE A 164 -4.06 -10.59 -6.37
C PHE A 164 -3.80 -10.75 -7.88
N ASP A 165 -4.83 -10.54 -8.68
CA ASP A 165 -4.70 -10.47 -10.14
C ASP A 165 -4.19 -9.08 -10.54
N PHE A 166 -2.92 -9.01 -10.91
CA PHE A 166 -2.30 -7.76 -11.37
C PHE A 166 -2.62 -7.43 -12.83
N GLN A 167 -3.29 -8.29 -13.59
CA GLN A 167 -3.54 -8.03 -15.01
C GLN A 167 -4.27 -6.70 -15.29
N PRO A 168 -5.28 -6.27 -14.50
CA PRO A 168 -5.87 -4.94 -14.64
C PRO A 168 -4.89 -3.81 -14.36
N VAL A 169 -4.04 -3.95 -13.34
CA VAL A 169 -3.02 -2.95 -12.97
C VAL A 169 -1.97 -2.83 -14.07
N VAL A 170 -1.50 -3.96 -14.61
CA VAL A 170 -0.55 -3.99 -15.74
C VAL A 170 -1.12 -3.24 -16.95
N ARG A 171 -2.39 -3.46 -17.30
CA ARG A 171 -3.04 -2.73 -18.40
C ARG A 171 -3.11 -1.22 -18.14
N LEU A 172 -3.37 -0.84 -16.89
CA LEU A 172 -3.48 0.56 -16.46
C LEU A 172 -2.14 1.31 -16.57
N VAL A 173 -1.02 0.64 -16.29
CA VAL A 173 0.32 1.27 -16.22
C VAL A 173 1.22 0.98 -17.42
N LYS A 174 0.75 0.22 -18.41
CA LYS A 174 1.60 -0.31 -19.49
C LYS A 174 2.40 0.75 -20.27
N ASP A 175 1.76 1.88 -20.55
CA ASP A 175 2.35 2.98 -21.34
C ASP A 175 2.81 4.15 -20.44
N GLN A 176 3.03 3.87 -19.15
CA GLN A 176 3.45 4.84 -18.14
C GLN A 176 4.92 4.64 -17.77
N ASN A 177 5.58 5.70 -17.30
CA ASN A 177 6.88 5.56 -16.64
C ASN A 177 6.64 5.04 -15.21
N LEU A 178 6.87 3.74 -15.02
CA LEU A 178 6.52 3.04 -13.79
C LEU A 178 7.61 3.18 -12.72
N LEU A 179 7.21 3.46 -11.48
CA LEU A 179 8.03 3.25 -10.30
C LEU A 179 7.33 2.29 -9.35
N ILE A 180 7.91 1.11 -9.16
CA ILE A 180 7.52 0.20 -8.08
C ILE A 180 8.46 0.46 -6.91
N LEU A 181 7.92 0.85 -5.75
CA LEU A 181 8.71 1.13 -4.55
C LEU A 181 8.08 0.57 -3.28
N GLY A 182 8.88 0.37 -2.24
CA GLY A 182 8.37 -0.02 -0.93
C GLY A 182 9.36 -0.79 -0.05
N ASN A 183 8.84 -1.28 1.07
CA ASN A 183 9.56 -2.15 2.01
C ASN A 183 8.76 -3.43 2.26
N PRO A 184 8.97 -4.50 1.47
CA PRO A 184 8.29 -5.76 1.71
C PRO A 184 8.63 -6.37 3.07
N PRO A 185 7.79 -7.27 3.61
CA PRO A 185 8.05 -7.93 4.88
C PRO A 185 9.37 -8.72 4.91
N TRP A 186 10.14 -8.58 6.00
CA TRP A 186 11.46 -9.20 6.18
C TRP A 186 11.40 -10.53 6.93
N VAL A 187 10.39 -11.35 6.63
CA VAL A 187 10.13 -12.63 7.28
C VAL A 187 10.27 -13.79 6.29
N THR A 188 10.58 -14.96 6.82
CA THR A 188 10.58 -16.22 6.07
C THR A 188 9.24 -16.93 6.18
N ASN A 189 8.90 -17.79 5.21
CA ASN A 189 7.71 -18.64 5.29
C ASN A 189 7.66 -19.51 6.56
N THR A 190 8.83 -19.93 7.05
CA THR A 190 8.98 -20.74 8.26
C THR A 190 8.58 -19.95 9.51
N GLU A 191 8.98 -18.67 9.60
CA GLU A 191 8.58 -17.76 10.67
C GLU A 191 7.07 -17.49 10.64
N LEU A 192 6.46 -17.24 9.47
CA LEU A 192 5.01 -17.10 9.34
C LEU A 192 4.23 -18.35 9.74
N SER A 193 4.74 -19.54 9.40
CA SER A 193 4.10 -20.83 9.74
C SER A 193 4.12 -21.12 11.24
N SER A 194 5.18 -20.69 11.96
CA SER A 194 5.29 -20.83 13.41
C SER A 194 4.37 -19.87 14.19
N LEU A 195 3.95 -18.78 13.54
CA LEU A 195 3.07 -17.76 14.10
C LEU A 195 1.56 -18.08 13.93
N ASN A 196 1.20 -19.28 13.43
CA ASN A 196 -0.19 -19.64 13.11
C ASN A 196 -0.91 -18.60 12.23
N SER A 197 -0.17 -17.89 11.37
CA SER A 197 -0.75 -16.91 10.47
C SER A 197 -1.50 -17.65 9.34
N PRO A 198 -2.78 -17.35 9.07
CA PRO A 198 -3.53 -17.97 7.96
C PRO A 198 -2.99 -17.58 6.57
N ASN A 199 -1.99 -16.71 6.50
CA ASN A 199 -1.46 -16.08 5.28
C ASN A 199 -0.24 -16.80 4.69
N LEU A 200 -0.20 -18.13 4.75
CA LEU A 200 0.85 -18.88 4.06
C LEU A 200 0.58 -18.84 2.55
N PRO A 201 1.57 -18.50 1.71
CA PRO A 201 1.42 -18.63 0.27
C PRO A 201 1.08 -20.10 -0.06
N GLU A 202 0.17 -20.32 -1.01
CA GLU A 202 -0.10 -21.66 -1.53
C GLU A 202 1.23 -22.27 -1.99
N LYS A 203 1.51 -23.50 -1.52
CA LYS A 203 2.72 -24.26 -1.84
C LYS A 203 2.80 -24.46 -3.35
N SER A 204 3.41 -23.52 -4.04
CA SER A 204 3.65 -23.57 -5.47
C SER A 204 5.14 -23.44 -5.71
N ASN A 205 5.65 -24.29 -6.57
CA ASN A 205 7.06 -24.35 -6.94
C ASN A 205 7.42 -23.17 -7.85
N PHE A 206 7.27 -21.94 -7.33
CA PHE A 206 7.42 -20.69 -8.08
C PHE A 206 8.79 -20.54 -8.76
N LYS A 207 9.81 -21.21 -8.21
CA LYS A 207 11.19 -21.24 -8.71
C LYS A 207 11.56 -22.48 -9.54
N GLY A 208 10.63 -23.39 -9.81
CA GLY A 208 10.87 -24.55 -10.68
C GLY A 208 11.95 -25.53 -10.18
N TYR A 209 12.18 -25.62 -8.87
CA TYR A 209 13.16 -26.55 -8.31
C TYR A 209 12.77 -28.01 -8.59
N LYS A 210 13.75 -28.85 -8.96
CA LYS A 210 13.55 -30.30 -9.10
C LYS A 210 13.88 -30.98 -7.77
N GLY A 211 13.02 -31.90 -7.33
CA GLY A 211 13.29 -32.80 -6.19
C GLY A 211 12.40 -32.59 -4.97
N LEU A 212 12.82 -33.13 -3.82
CA LEU A 212 12.07 -33.17 -2.55
C LEU A 212 11.81 -31.76 -1.96
N ASP A 213 12.56 -30.74 -2.36
CA ASP A 213 12.37 -29.34 -1.92
C ASP A 213 11.10 -28.71 -2.50
N ALA A 214 10.70 -29.08 -3.71
CA ALA A 214 9.44 -28.67 -4.33
C ALA A 214 8.22 -29.33 -3.68
N ILE A 215 8.40 -30.50 -3.05
CA ILE A 215 7.33 -31.33 -2.47
C ILE A 215 7.12 -30.98 -1.00
N THR A 216 8.16 -30.59 -0.27
CA THR A 216 8.07 -30.35 1.18
C THR A 216 7.75 -28.90 1.55
N GLY A 217 8.04 -27.91 0.68
CA GLY A 217 7.88 -26.49 0.99
C GLY A 217 8.72 -26.04 2.20
N LYS A 218 9.76 -26.81 2.56
CA LYS A 218 10.67 -26.57 3.70
C LYS A 218 11.83 -25.63 3.39
N GLY A 219 11.85 -25.02 2.21
CA GLY A 219 12.84 -23.98 1.91
C GLY A 219 12.55 -22.75 2.76
N ASN A 220 13.55 -22.27 3.50
CA ASN A 220 13.53 -20.95 4.15
C ASN A 220 13.48 -19.85 3.06
N PHE A 221 12.33 -19.66 2.43
CA PHE A 221 12.13 -18.62 1.42
C PHE A 221 11.79 -17.30 2.11
N ASP A 222 12.53 -16.24 1.74
CA ASP A 222 12.28 -14.88 2.20
C ASP A 222 11.11 -14.28 1.40
N ILE A 223 10.13 -13.72 2.12
CA ILE A 223 8.91 -13.16 1.53
C ILE A 223 9.22 -11.93 0.69
N CYS A 224 10.21 -11.13 1.10
CA CYS A 224 10.69 -10.00 0.33
C CYS A 224 11.15 -10.45 -1.07
N GLU A 225 11.95 -11.52 -1.13
CA GLU A 225 12.43 -12.08 -2.39
C GLU A 225 11.29 -12.53 -3.31
N SER A 226 10.29 -13.21 -2.74
CA SER A 226 9.13 -13.70 -3.49
C SER A 226 8.30 -12.55 -4.06
N ILE A 227 8.10 -11.48 -3.29
CA ILE A 227 7.38 -10.28 -3.73
C ILE A 227 8.15 -9.56 -4.84
N LEU A 228 9.48 -9.41 -4.70
CA LEU A 228 10.29 -8.75 -5.74
C LEU A 228 10.24 -9.52 -7.07
N LEU A 229 10.37 -10.84 -7.04
CA LEU A 229 10.25 -11.67 -8.24
C LEU A 229 8.84 -11.63 -8.84
N LEU A 230 7.81 -11.56 -8.00
CA LEU A 230 6.42 -11.39 -8.45
C LEU A 230 6.23 -10.05 -9.18
N MET A 231 6.79 -8.95 -8.64
CA MET A 231 6.74 -7.63 -9.28
C MET A 231 7.48 -7.63 -10.61
N LEU A 232 8.71 -8.17 -10.65
CA LEU A 232 9.48 -8.29 -11.90
C LEU A 232 8.73 -9.12 -12.94
N LYS A 233 8.09 -10.23 -12.54
CA LYS A 233 7.31 -11.08 -13.45
C LYS A 233 6.12 -10.31 -14.05
N TRP A 234 5.28 -9.72 -13.21
CA TRP A 234 4.04 -9.05 -13.66
C TRP A 234 4.32 -7.82 -14.52
N PHE A 235 5.37 -7.06 -14.19
CA PHE A 235 5.67 -5.78 -14.83
C PHE A 235 6.88 -5.84 -15.80
N SER A 236 7.33 -7.03 -16.17
CA SER A 236 8.44 -7.25 -17.12
C SER A 236 8.26 -6.58 -18.49
N GLY A 237 7.02 -6.30 -18.90
CA GLY A 237 6.70 -5.59 -20.13
C GLY A 237 6.44 -4.09 -19.98
N CYS A 238 6.69 -3.51 -18.80
CA CYS A 238 6.52 -2.09 -18.53
C CYS A 238 7.89 -1.41 -18.44
N GLU A 239 8.00 -0.17 -18.93
CA GLU A 239 9.19 0.66 -18.75
C GLU A 239 9.17 1.30 -17.35
N GLY A 240 10.27 1.22 -16.60
CA GLY A 240 10.31 1.80 -15.27
C GLY A 240 11.44 1.32 -14.36
N TYR A 241 11.24 1.58 -13.07
CA TYR A 241 12.19 1.33 -12.00
C TYR A 241 11.57 0.49 -10.88
N LEU A 242 12.38 -0.38 -10.27
CA LEU A 242 12.06 -1.11 -9.04
C LEU A 242 13.00 -0.63 -7.93
N ALA A 243 12.45 0.03 -6.90
CA ALA A 243 13.20 0.64 -5.80
C ALA A 243 12.71 0.10 -4.44
N MET A 244 13.33 -0.99 -3.96
CA MET A 244 12.84 -1.74 -2.79
C MET A 244 13.86 -1.77 -1.65
N LEU A 245 13.37 -1.61 -0.41
CA LEU A 245 14.15 -1.95 0.78
C LEU A 245 14.14 -3.46 0.99
N ALA A 246 15.32 -4.07 0.97
CA ALA A 246 15.50 -5.51 1.09
C ALA A 246 16.80 -5.85 1.83
N LYS A 247 16.86 -7.04 2.44
CA LYS A 247 18.09 -7.57 3.01
C LYS A 247 19.14 -7.78 1.92
N ASN A 248 20.42 -7.57 2.24
CA ASN A 248 21.53 -7.81 1.31
C ASN A 248 21.53 -9.23 0.72
N SER A 249 21.10 -10.23 1.49
CA SER A 249 20.98 -11.62 1.02
C SER A 249 19.94 -11.75 -0.10
N VAL A 250 18.78 -11.11 0.06
CA VAL A 250 17.70 -11.10 -0.95
C VAL A 250 18.17 -10.44 -2.24
N ILE A 251 18.84 -9.29 -2.13
CA ILE A 251 19.38 -8.57 -3.30
C ILE A 251 20.37 -9.45 -4.07
N ARG A 252 21.30 -10.12 -3.37
CA ARG A 252 22.28 -11.03 -3.99
C ARG A 252 21.61 -12.20 -4.72
N ASN A 253 20.58 -12.80 -4.11
CA ASN A 253 19.84 -13.90 -4.73
C ASN A 253 19.15 -13.45 -6.02
N ILE A 254 18.44 -12.32 -5.99
CA ILE A 254 17.73 -11.81 -7.17
C ILE A 254 18.70 -11.49 -8.31
N VAL A 255 19.82 -10.82 -8.02
CA VAL A 255 20.82 -10.49 -9.05
C VAL A 255 21.47 -11.73 -9.64
N HIS A 256 21.62 -12.81 -8.87
CA HIS A 256 22.13 -14.08 -9.37
C HIS A 256 21.10 -14.85 -10.21
N ASP A 257 19.81 -14.71 -9.89
CA ASP A 257 18.70 -15.43 -10.55
C ASP A 257 18.19 -14.72 -11.84
N LEU A 258 18.58 -13.46 -12.07
CA LEU A 258 18.30 -12.67 -13.29
C LEU A 258 19.34 -12.91 -14.38
#